data_AF-A0A1B7UG41-F1
#
_entry.id   AF-A0A1B7UG41-F1
#
_cell.length_a   1.000
_cell.length_b   1.000
_cell.length_c   1.000
_cell.angle_alpha   90.00
_cell.angle_beta   90.00
_cell.angle_gamma   90.00
#
_symmetry.space_group_name_H-M   'P 1'
#
loop_
_entity.id
_entity.type
_entity.pdbx_description
1 polymer ?
#
loop_
_entity_poly.entity_id
_entity_poly.type
_entity_poly.pdbx_seq_one_letter_code
_entity_poly.pdbx_strand_id
1 'polypeptide(L)'
;MNSKEETVTVVARHGVDLDKLSERNGPMYVSCGSIGPTIAQAVKEGKGKANFSLMNLKIAMDNQSGVEMVFDNFEVLDSKSLKPLVLSLIAEHLNRSK
;
A
#
# COMPACT_ATOMS: atom_id res chain seq x y z
N MET A 1 -24.53 -8.61 -5.89
CA MET A 1 -24.23 -7.42 -5.06
C MET A 1 -23.00 -6.77 -5.65
N ASN A 2 -23.12 -5.59 -6.28
CA ASN A 2 -21.97 -4.78 -6.70
C ASN A 2 -21.40 -4.07 -5.47
N SER A 3 -20.60 -4.75 -4.67
CA SER A 3 -19.73 -4.07 -3.72
C SER A 3 -18.72 -3.27 -4.54
N LYS A 4 -18.81 -1.93 -4.52
CA LYS A 4 -17.73 -1.08 -5.04
C LYS A 4 -16.46 -1.51 -4.36
N GLU A 5 -15.49 -1.99 -5.13
CA GLU A 5 -14.18 -2.36 -4.60
C GLU A 5 -13.57 -1.14 -3.91
N GLU A 6 -13.24 -1.27 -2.63
CA GLU A 6 -12.63 -0.20 -1.87
C GLU A 6 -11.20 0.01 -2.37
N THR A 7 -10.84 1.27 -2.59
CA THR A 7 -9.52 1.64 -3.10
C THR A 7 -8.83 2.57 -2.12
N VAL A 8 -7.51 2.47 -2.09
CA VAL A 8 -6.59 3.35 -1.37
C VAL A 8 -5.68 4.04 -2.35
N THR A 9 -5.19 5.22 -2.00
CA THR A 9 -4.14 5.89 -2.76
C THR A 9 -2.79 5.49 -2.17
N VAL A 10 -1.92 4.93 -2.99
CA VAL A 10 -0.53 4.59 -2.65
C VAL A 10 0.38 5.60 -3.32
N VAL A 11 1.28 6.22 -2.54
CA VAL A 11 2.22 7.23 -3.01
C VAL A 11 3.63 6.79 -2.67
N ALA A 12 4.55 6.86 -3.63
CA ALA A 12 5.95 6.56 -3.38
C ALA A 12 6.55 7.60 -2.42
N ARG A 13 7.30 7.13 -1.41
CA ARG A 13 8.12 8.03 -0.59
C ARG A 13 9.29 8.58 -1.40
N HIS A 14 9.85 9.68 -0.91
CA HIS A 14 11.03 10.28 -1.54
C HIS A 14 12.24 9.33 -1.52
N GLY A 15 12.95 9.22 -2.64
CA GLY A 15 14.16 8.40 -2.76
C GLY A 15 13.91 6.91 -3.01
N VAL A 16 12.66 6.49 -3.18
CA VAL A 16 12.31 5.09 -3.46
C VAL A 16 12.65 4.73 -4.91
N ASP A 17 13.33 3.61 -5.07
CA ASP A 17 13.67 3.04 -6.38
C ASP A 17 12.52 2.16 -6.90
N LEU A 18 11.57 2.79 -7.57
CA LEU A 18 10.40 2.09 -8.13
C LEU A 18 10.76 1.09 -9.22
N ASP A 19 11.88 1.27 -9.92
CA ASP A 19 12.35 0.30 -10.91
C ASP A 19 12.69 -1.02 -10.22
N LYS A 20 13.53 -0.95 -9.18
CA LYS A 20 13.92 -2.10 -8.36
C LYS A 20 12.73 -2.75 -7.66
N LEU A 21 11.83 -1.95 -7.06
CA LEU A 21 10.67 -2.50 -6.36
C LEU A 21 9.67 -3.20 -7.30
N SER A 22 9.62 -2.80 -8.57
CA SER A 22 8.71 -3.38 -9.59
C SER A 22 9.20 -4.69 -10.22
N GLU A 23 10.42 -5.12 -9.91
CA GLU A 23 10.98 -6.36 -10.45
C GLU A 23 10.18 -7.59 -9.97
N ARG A 24 9.87 -8.52 -10.89
CA ARG A 24 9.04 -9.70 -10.60
C ARG A 24 9.59 -10.58 -9.47
N ASN A 25 10.90 -10.61 -9.29
CA ASN A 25 11.59 -11.33 -8.20
C ASN A 25 12.37 -10.37 -7.29
N GLY A 26 11.97 -9.10 -7.27
CA GLY A 26 12.63 -8.04 -6.52
C GLY A 26 12.32 -8.07 -5.02
N PRO A 27 12.79 -7.07 -4.26
CA PRO A 27 12.64 -7.01 -2.81
C PRO A 27 11.17 -7.04 -2.35
N MET A 28 10.25 -6.40 -3.09
CA MET A 28 8.83 -6.45 -2.74
C MET A 28 8.21 -7.85 -2.94
N TYR A 29 8.73 -8.67 -3.86
CA TYR A 29 8.23 -10.03 -4.04
C TYR A 29 8.48 -10.89 -2.80
N VAL A 30 9.65 -10.71 -2.18
CA VAL A 30 10.07 -11.47 -0.99
C VAL A 30 9.13 -11.21 0.19
N SER A 31 8.73 -9.95 0.41
CA SER A 31 7.91 -9.58 1.57
C SER A 31 6.40 -9.62 1.31
N CYS A 32 5.96 -9.29 0.09
CA CYS A 32 4.55 -9.06 -0.26
C CYS A 32 4.02 -10.04 -1.32
N GLY A 33 4.81 -11.04 -1.73
CA GLY A 33 4.48 -11.95 -2.83
C GLY A 33 4.31 -11.23 -4.17
N SER A 34 3.58 -11.84 -5.10
CA SER A 34 3.35 -11.30 -6.45
C SER A 34 2.59 -9.96 -6.47
N ILE A 35 1.86 -9.64 -5.40
CA ILE A 35 1.16 -8.35 -5.28
C ILE A 35 2.16 -7.21 -5.07
N GLY A 36 3.27 -7.43 -4.35
CA GLY A 36 4.26 -6.40 -4.06
C GLY A 36 4.78 -5.67 -5.31
N PRO A 37 5.41 -6.38 -6.25
CA PRO A 37 5.87 -5.78 -7.51
C PRO A 37 4.73 -5.13 -8.31
N THR A 38 3.51 -5.65 -8.20
CA THR A 38 2.32 -5.08 -8.85
C THR A 38 1.96 -3.70 -8.28
N ILE A 39 2.08 -3.50 -6.96
CA ILE A 39 1.89 -2.19 -6.31
C ILE A 39 2.96 -1.20 -6.83
N ALA A 40 4.24 -1.60 -6.78
CA ALA A 40 5.33 -0.73 -7.23
C ALA A 40 5.20 -0.35 -8.70
N GLN A 41 4.84 -1.30 -9.56
CA GLN A 41 4.62 -1.06 -10.99
C GLN A 41 3.46 -0.07 -11.21
N ALA A 42 2.33 -0.23 -10.51
CA ALA A 42 1.21 0.70 -10.61
C ALA A 42 1.61 2.13 -10.19
N VAL A 43 2.34 2.25 -9.08
CA VAL A 43 2.84 3.55 -8.57
C VAL A 43 3.83 4.18 -9.56
N LYS A 44 4.72 3.38 -10.16
CA LYS A 44 5.66 3.80 -11.20
C LYS A 44 4.96 4.35 -12.44
N GLU A 45 4.01 3.59 -12.99
CA GLU A 45 3.21 4.01 -14.15
C GLU A 45 2.40 5.27 -13.86
N GLY A 46 1.91 5.40 -12.63
CA GLY A 46 1.23 6.59 -12.12
C GLY A 46 2.16 7.74 -11.70
N LYS A 47 3.43 7.72 -12.08
CA LYS A 47 4.43 8.78 -11.80
C LYS A 47 4.58 9.08 -10.29
N GLY A 48 4.65 8.02 -9.48
CA GLY A 48 4.83 8.11 -8.04
C GLY A 48 3.52 8.02 -7.24
N LYS A 49 2.36 7.81 -7.88
CA LYS A 49 1.07 7.65 -7.20
C LYS A 49 0.13 6.74 -7.97
N ALA A 50 -0.57 5.84 -7.28
CA ALA A 50 -1.62 5.02 -7.87
C ALA A 50 -2.79 4.81 -6.91
N ASN A 51 -3.99 4.61 -7.47
CA ASN A 51 -5.09 4.03 -6.72
C ASN A 51 -5.00 2.50 -6.82
N PHE A 52 -5.13 1.83 -5.69
CA PHE A 52 -4.94 0.39 -5.59
C PHE A 52 -6.06 -0.24 -4.76
N SER A 53 -6.37 -1.51 -5.05
CA SER A 53 -7.37 -2.27 -4.30
C SER A 53 -6.95 -2.43 -2.85
N LEU A 54 -7.84 -2.09 -1.90
CA LEU A 54 -7.60 -2.30 -0.48
C LEU A 54 -7.45 -3.80 -0.17
N MET A 55 -8.16 -4.67 -0.89
CA MET A 55 -8.02 -6.12 -0.72
C MET A 55 -6.62 -6.60 -1.10
N ASN A 56 -6.11 -6.17 -2.26
CA ASN A 56 -4.75 -6.53 -2.68
C ASN A 56 -3.71 -5.94 -1.73
N LEU A 57 -3.91 -4.71 -1.24
CA LEU A 57 -3.01 -4.14 -0.23
C LEU A 57 -3.02 -4.97 1.06
N LYS A 58 -4.19 -5.45 1.50
CA LYS A 58 -4.31 -6.35 2.66
C LYS A 58 -3.53 -7.65 2.45
N ILE A 59 -3.58 -8.23 1.25
CA ILE A 59 -2.81 -9.43 0.90
C ILE A 59 -1.31 -9.13 0.95
N ALA A 60 -0.87 -7.99 0.42
CA ALA A 60 0.54 -7.58 0.46
C ALA A 60 1.08 -7.32 1.88
N MET A 61 0.18 -7.04 2.83
CA MET A 61 0.48 -6.73 4.23
C MET A 61 -0.03 -7.82 5.19
N ASP A 62 -0.13 -9.07 4.73
CA ASP A 62 -0.65 -10.19 5.54
C ASP A 62 0.30 -10.62 6.67
N ASN A 63 1.55 -10.17 6.63
CA ASN A 63 2.59 -10.43 7.60
C ASN A 63 3.39 -9.16 7.92
N GLN A 64 4.19 -9.22 8.99
CA GLN A 64 4.99 -8.08 9.45
C GLN A 64 5.95 -7.54 8.39
N SER A 65 6.69 -8.41 7.70
CA SER A 65 7.63 -8.01 6.65
C SER A 65 6.93 -7.30 5.49
N GLY A 66 5.72 -7.71 5.14
CA GLY A 66 4.88 -7.06 4.14
C GLY A 66 4.41 -5.67 4.58
N VAL A 67 3.98 -5.53 5.84
CA VAL A 67 3.63 -4.24 6.44
C VAL A 67 4.82 -3.27 6.41
N GLU A 68 5.98 -3.71 6.88
CA GLU A 68 7.22 -2.92 6.90
C GLU A 68 7.62 -2.51 5.48
N MET A 69 7.67 -3.45 4.54
CA MET A 69 8.01 -3.19 3.13
C MET A 69 7.09 -2.15 2.50
N VAL A 70 5.79 -2.21 2.76
CA VAL A 70 4.84 -1.22 2.23
C VAL A 70 5.08 0.15 2.88
N PHE A 71 5.17 0.24 4.20
CA PHE A 71 5.28 1.54 4.87
C PHE A 71 6.64 2.22 4.76
N ASP A 72 7.72 1.46 4.55
CA ASP A 72 9.07 1.98 4.30
C ASP A 72 9.18 2.63 2.92
N ASN A 73 8.39 2.18 1.95
CA ASN A 73 8.47 2.63 0.56
C ASN A 73 7.28 3.49 0.12
N PHE A 74 6.14 3.38 0.79
CA PHE A 74 4.92 4.05 0.37
C PHE A 74 4.17 4.73 1.51
N GLU A 75 3.50 5.83 1.16
CA GLU A 75 2.41 6.36 1.95
C GLU A 75 1.10 5.76 1.45
N VAL A 76 0.30 5.24 2.37
CA VAL A 76 -1.03 4.70 2.09
C VAL A 76 -2.07 5.68 2.62
N LEU A 77 -2.87 6.23 1.73
CA LEU A 77 -3.87 7.25 2.01
C LEU A 77 -5.27 6.69 1.75
N ASP A 78 -6.23 7.12 2.57
CA ASP A 78 -7.64 6.95 2.24
C ASP A 78 -7.95 7.71 0.93
N SER A 79 -8.57 7.04 -0.04
CA SER A 79 -8.77 7.59 -1.38
C SER A 79 -9.72 8.79 -1.42
N LYS A 80 -10.58 8.96 -0.40
CA LYS A 80 -11.55 10.06 -0.32
C LYS A 80 -10.99 11.28 0.41
N SER A 81 -10.42 11.08 1.58
CA SER A 81 -9.94 12.14 2.46
C SER A 81 -8.47 12.49 2.25
N LEU A 82 -7.72 11.63 1.54
CA LEU A 82 -6.27 11.71 1.34
C LEU A 82 -5.49 11.75 2.67
N LYS A 83 -6.10 11.32 3.77
CA LYS A 83 -5.43 11.21 5.06
C LYS A 83 -4.64 9.90 5.12
N PRO A 84 -3.49 9.86 5.80
CA PRO A 84 -2.76 8.63 6.06
C PRO A 84 -3.66 7.59 6.72
N LEU A 85 -3.78 6.42 6.10
CA LEU A 85 -4.66 5.34 6.54
C LEU A 85 -4.30 4.88 7.97
N VAL A 86 -3.00 4.88 8.31
CA VAL A 86 -2.52 4.53 9.65
C VAL A 86 -3.10 5.44 10.74
N LEU A 87 -3.28 6.73 10.47
CA LEU A 87 -3.86 7.66 11.44
C LEU A 87 -5.33 7.35 11.69
N SER A 88 -6.07 6.99 10.62
CA SER A 88 -7.47 6.56 10.74
C SER A 88 -7.58 5.27 11.56
N LEU A 89 -6.67 4.32 11.38
CA LEU A 89 -6.64 3.07 12.15
C LEU A 89 -6.31 3.31 13.63
N ILE A 90 -5.34 4.17 13.93
CA ILE A 90 -5.00 4.54 15.32
C ILE A 90 -6.17 5.23 16.00
N ALA A 91 -6.81 6.20 15.34
CA ALA A 91 -7.96 6.91 15.88
C ALA A 91 -9.12 5.95 16.20
N GLU A 92 -9.41 5.01 15.29
CA GLU A 92 -10.43 3.98 15.49
C GLU A 92 -10.12 3.06 16.67
N HIS A 93 -8.87 2.61 16.81
CA HIS A 93 -8.42 1.80 17.94
C HIS A 93 -8.62 2.53 19.27
N LEU A 94 -8.17 3.78 19.36
CA LEU A 94 -8.31 4.62 20.57
C LEU A 94 -9.77 4.89 20.95
N ASN A 95 -10.67 4.97 19.97
CA ASN A 95 -12.10 5.16 20.21
C ASN A 95 -12.78 3.88 20.72
N ARG A 96 -12.33 2.70 20.29
CA ARG A 96 -12.86 1.39 20.74
C ARG A 96 -12.37 0.98 22.12
N SER A 97 -11.26 1.55 22.58
CA SER A 97 -10.70 1.30 23.91
C SER A 97 -11.30 2.17 25.01
N LYS A 98 -12.30 3.01 24.69
CA LYS A 98 -13.10 3.80 25.64
C LYS A 98 -14.45 3.14 25.87
#